data_AF-A0A2V6RM04-F1
#
_entry.id   AF-A0A2V6RM04-F1
#
_cell.length_a   1.000
_cell.length_b   1.000
_cell.length_c   1.000
_cell.angle_alpha   90.00
_cell.angle_beta   90.00
_cell.angle_gamma   90.00
#
_symmetry.space_group_name_H-M   'P 1'
#
loop_
_entity.id
_entity.type
_entity.pdbx_description
1 polymer ?
#
loop_
_entity_poly.entity_id
_entity_poly.type
_entity_poly.pdbx_seq_one_letter_code
_entity_poly.pdbx_strand_id
1 'polypeptide(L)'
;MTRLLAAIAGLALLGGCARQWAYDRPGVTEAERARDAEECRRSTTVPRVSRPFVFADGRLVSYPFEGVDRHGYDLCMQGRGYTVTGN
;
A
#
# COMPACT_ATOMS: atom_id res chain seq x y z
N MET A 1 -8.89 -20.80 30.49
CA MET A 1 -7.71 -20.41 29.68
C MET A 1 -7.86 -20.68 28.18
N THR A 2 -9.00 -21.20 27.69
CA THR A 2 -9.26 -21.48 26.27
C THR A 2 -9.97 -20.34 25.52
N ARG A 3 -10.62 -19.41 26.25
CA ARG A 3 -11.39 -18.29 25.65
C ARG A 3 -10.52 -17.13 25.14
N LEU A 4 -9.30 -16.99 25.64
CA LEU A 4 -8.36 -15.94 25.24
C LEU A 4 -7.71 -16.22 23.87
N LEU A 5 -7.49 -17.49 23.53
CA LEU A 5 -6.89 -17.88 22.25
C LEU A 5 -7.83 -17.62 21.06
N ALA A 6 -9.15 -17.78 21.27
CA ALA A 6 -10.15 -17.52 20.24
C ALA A 6 -10.24 -16.03 19.86
N ALA A 7 -9.96 -15.13 20.81
CA ALA A 7 -9.99 -13.69 20.57
C ALA A 7 -8.81 -13.22 19.71
N ILE A 8 -7.63 -13.84 19.86
CA ILE A 8 -6.43 -13.47 19.10
C ILE A 8 -6.54 -13.96 17.65
N ALA A 9 -7.12 -15.14 17.43
CA ALA A 9 -7.35 -15.67 16.08
C ALA A 9 -8.35 -14.83 15.26
N GLY A 10 -9.32 -14.18 15.91
CA GLY A 10 -10.30 -13.33 15.23
C GLY A 10 -9.75 -11.99 14.71
N LEU A 11 -8.72 -11.43 15.37
CA LEU A 11 -8.12 -10.15 14.92
C LEU A 11 -7.18 -10.30 13.73
N ALA A 12 -6.67 -11.50 13.45
CA ALA A 12 -5.79 -11.74 12.30
C ALA A 12 -6.55 -11.77 10.95
N LEU A 13 -7.86 -12.01 10.97
CA LEU A 13 -8.70 -12.17 9.76
C LEU A 13 -9.33 -10.86 9.25
N LEU A 14 -9.17 -9.74 9.97
CA LEU A 14 -9.68 -8.43 9.56
C LEU A 14 -8.65 -7.60 8.77
N GLY A 15 -7.47 -8.18 8.50
CA GLY A 15 -6.42 -7.61 7.67
C GLY A 15 -6.75 -7.65 6.17
N GLY A 16 -7.73 -6.86 5.74
CA GLY A 16 -7.68 -6.22 4.43
C GLY A 16 -8.13 -7.05 3.22
N CYS A 17 -9.44 -7.00 2.94
CA CYS A 17 -9.93 -6.96 1.56
C CYS A 17 -9.69 -5.57 0.94
N ALA A 18 -8.49 -5.00 1.09
CA ALA A 18 -8.05 -3.91 0.25
C ALA A 18 -7.36 -4.56 -0.95
N ARG A 19 -7.64 -4.10 -2.16
CA ARG A 19 -6.90 -4.54 -3.35
C ARG A 19 -5.49 -3.97 -3.23
N GLN A 20 -4.65 -4.64 -2.46
CA GLN A 20 -3.27 -4.25 -2.19
C GLN A 20 -2.47 -4.59 -3.43
N TRP A 21 -1.85 -3.59 -4.06
CA TRP A 21 -0.77 -3.87 -4.99
C TRP A 21 0.33 -4.57 -4.21
N ALA A 22 0.57 -5.83 -4.54
CA ALA A 22 1.63 -6.57 -3.90
C ALA A 22 2.96 -6.12 -4.49
N TYR A 23 3.93 -5.88 -3.61
CA TYR A 23 5.30 -5.59 -3.98
C TYR A 23 6.14 -6.79 -3.56
N ASP A 24 6.77 -7.43 -4.53
CA ASP A 24 7.61 -8.58 -4.26
C ASP A 24 9.07 -8.32 -4.61
N ARG A 25 9.95 -8.84 -3.75
CA ARG A 25 11.40 -8.81 -3.89
C ARG A 25 11.92 -10.13 -3.31
N PRO A 26 12.63 -10.97 -4.09
CA PRO A 26 13.10 -12.26 -3.61
C PRO A 26 14.09 -12.11 -2.47
N GLY A 27 14.01 -13.02 -1.49
CA GLY A 27 14.94 -13.07 -0.35
C GLY A 27 14.65 -12.09 0.78
N VAL A 28 13.49 -11.42 0.79
CA VAL A 28 13.13 -10.42 1.79
C VAL A 28 11.94 -10.85 2.63
N THR A 29 12.04 -10.62 3.92
CA THR A 29 10.98 -10.97 4.87
C THR A 29 9.81 -9.99 4.77
N GLU A 30 8.63 -10.43 5.21
CA GLU A 30 7.44 -9.57 5.26
C GLU A 30 7.64 -8.35 6.16
N ALA A 31 8.37 -8.49 7.26
CA ALA A 31 8.68 -7.39 8.17
C ALA A 31 9.58 -6.32 7.50
N GLU A 32 10.56 -6.74 6.71
CA GLU A 32 11.41 -5.82 5.93
C GLU A 32 10.61 -5.15 4.82
N ARG A 33 9.75 -5.89 4.13
CA ARG A 33 8.81 -5.33 3.14
C ARG A 33 7.92 -4.26 3.76
N ALA A 34 7.35 -4.52 4.94
CA ALA A 34 6.51 -3.55 5.64
C ALA A 34 7.29 -2.29 6.04
N ARG A 35 8.55 -2.45 6.49
CA ARG A 35 9.43 -1.32 6.81
C ARG A 35 9.75 -0.47 5.58
N ASP A 36 10.14 -1.10 4.47
CA ASP A 36 10.46 -0.43 3.21
C ASP A 36 9.23 0.30 2.65
N ALA A 37 8.06 -0.35 2.69
CA ALA A 37 6.78 0.23 2.31
C ALA A 37 6.43 1.45 3.17
N GLU A 38 6.61 1.37 4.49
CA GLU A 38 6.37 2.51 5.39
C GLU A 38 7.28 3.69 5.06
N GLU A 39 8.56 3.42 4.79
CA GLU A 39 9.54 4.44 4.47
C GLU A 39 9.21 5.14 3.14
N CYS A 40 8.89 4.37 2.09
CA CYS A 40 8.43 4.89 0.82
C CYS A 40 7.11 5.65 0.94
N ARG A 41 6.21 5.22 1.83
CA ARG A 41 4.95 5.92 2.09
C ARG A 41 5.17 7.28 2.74
N ARG A 42 6.09 7.37 3.71
CA ARG A 42 6.42 8.63 4.38
C ARG A 42 7.02 9.66 3.42
N SER A 43 7.89 9.23 2.51
CA SER A 43 8.50 10.11 1.51
C SER A 43 7.55 10.57 0.41
N THR A 44 6.43 9.86 0.23
CA THR A 44 5.44 10.13 -0.83
C THR A 44 4.08 10.51 -0.26
N THR A 45 4.02 10.83 1.04
CA THR A 45 2.81 11.33 1.67
C THR A 45 2.44 12.68 1.05
N VAL A 46 1.25 12.76 0.48
CA VAL A 46 0.70 14.01 -0.10
C VAL A 46 -0.48 14.50 0.72
N PRO A 47 -0.73 15.83 0.76
CA PRO A 47 -1.91 16.37 1.44
C PRO A 47 -3.18 15.68 0.96
N ARG A 48 -4.00 15.18 1.88
CA ARG A 48 -5.32 14.64 1.52
C ARG A 48 -6.17 15.79 0.99
N VAL A 49 -6.34 15.84 -0.33
CA VAL A 49 -7.34 16.69 -0.96
C VAL A 49 -8.60 15.87 -1.21
N SER A 50 -9.76 16.49 -1.02
CA SER A 50 -11.05 15.82 -1.27
C SER A 50 -11.18 15.49 -2.76
N ARG A 51 -10.99 14.20 -3.10
CA ARG A 51 -11.28 13.59 -4.42
C ARG A 51 -10.91 14.51 -5.60
N PRO A 52 -9.61 14.70 -5.89
CA PRO A 52 -9.23 15.56 -6.99
C PRO A 52 -9.71 14.94 -8.29
N PHE A 53 -10.34 15.78 -9.09
CA PHE A 53 -10.60 15.51 -10.49
C PHE A 53 -9.35 15.88 -11.25
N VAL A 54 -8.72 14.89 -11.87
CA VAL A 54 -7.51 15.09 -12.68
C VAL A 54 -7.87 14.84 -14.13
N PHE A 55 -7.38 15.69 -15.03
CA PHE A 55 -7.45 15.42 -16.46
C PHE A 55 -6.29 14.49 -16.83
N ALA A 56 -6.59 13.24 -17.17
CA ALA A 56 -5.63 12.27 -17.69
C ALA A 56 -6.20 11.65 -18.98
N ASP A 57 -5.37 11.53 -20.01
CA ASP A 57 -5.74 10.95 -21.32
C ASP A 57 -7.03 11.54 -21.93
N GLY A 58 -7.22 12.85 -21.80
CA GLY A 58 -8.39 13.56 -22.33
C GLY A 58 -9.70 13.30 -21.57
N ARG A 59 -9.66 12.66 -20.40
CA ARG A 59 -10.85 12.40 -19.56
C ARG A 59 -10.66 12.94 -18.15
N LEU A 60 -11.76 13.39 -17.55
CA LEU A 60 -11.81 13.74 -16.13
C LEU A 60 -11.91 12.43 -15.33
N VAL A 61 -10.88 12.09 -14.58
CA VAL A 61 -10.83 10.89 -13.73
C VAL A 61 -10.70 11.30 -12.26
N SER A 62 -11.47 10.64 -11.39
CA SER A 62 -11.31 10.76 -9.94
C SER A 62 -10.46 9.60 -9.44
N TYR A 63 -9.28 9.90 -8.88
CA TYR A 63 -8.44 8.88 -8.28
C TYR A 63 -8.88 8.61 -6.83
N PRO A 64 -8.97 7.33 -6.39
CA PRO A 64 -9.13 7.01 -4.99
C PRO A 64 -7.89 7.53 -4.24
N PHE A 65 -8.11 8.51 -3.37
CA PHE A 65 -7.04 9.25 -2.71
C PHE A 65 -6.54 8.44 -1.52
N GLU A 66 -5.33 7.88 -1.62
CA GLU A 66 -4.70 7.14 -0.51
C GLU A 66 -3.84 8.03 0.41
N GLY A 67 -3.80 9.35 0.18
CA GLY A 67 -2.88 10.24 0.92
C GLY A 67 -1.41 9.98 0.60
N VAL A 68 -1.17 9.26 -0.49
CA VAL A 68 0.14 8.81 -0.98
C VAL A 68 0.16 9.11 -2.48
N ASP A 69 1.22 9.78 -2.93
CA ASP A 69 1.54 9.88 -4.36
C ASP A 69 1.93 8.49 -4.85
N ARG A 70 0.99 7.80 -5.49
CA ARG A 70 1.19 6.44 -5.97
C ARG A 70 2.37 6.35 -6.93
N HIS A 71 2.54 7.32 -7.83
CA HIS A 71 3.63 7.25 -8.79
C HIS A 71 5.00 7.36 -8.10
N GLY A 72 5.16 8.31 -7.18
CA GLY A 72 6.35 8.42 -6.35
C GLY A 72 6.59 7.18 -5.48
N TYR A 73 5.52 6.59 -4.93
CA TYR A 73 5.60 5.39 -4.11
C TYR A 73 6.09 4.19 -4.92
N ASP A 74 5.52 3.98 -6.10
CA ASP A 74 5.90 2.89 -7.01
C ASP A 74 7.37 3.01 -7.43
N LEU A 75 7.82 4.23 -7.78
CA LEU A 75 9.22 4.51 -8.10
C LEU A 75 10.16 4.25 -6.92
N CYS A 76 9.75 4.60 -5.70
CA CYS A 76 10.52 4.32 -4.48
C CYS A 76 10.67 2.82 -4.24
N MET A 77 9.58 2.06 -4.34
CA MET A 77 9.60 0.61 -4.19
C MET A 77 10.44 -0.07 -5.27
N GLN A 78 10.33 0.38 -6.52
CA GLN A 78 11.15 -0.11 -7.63
C GLN A 78 12.63 0.18 -7.44
N GLY A 79 12.99 1.37 -6.93
CA GLY A 79 14.37 1.71 -6.58
C GLY A 79 14.97 0.82 -5.49
N ARG A 80 14.12 0.24 -4.63
CA ARG A 80 14.52 -0.77 -3.63
C ARG A 80 14.57 -2.20 -4.19
N GLY A 81 14.32 -2.39 -5.48
CA GLY A 81 14.31 -3.68 -6.15
C GLY A 81 13.01 -4.48 -5.98
N TYR A 82 11.91 -3.83 -5.56
CA TYR A 82 10.60 -4.45 -5.57
C TYR A 82 9.95 -4.35 -6.95
N THR A 83 9.24 -5.41 -7.33
CA THR A 83 8.39 -5.42 -8.52
C THR A 83 6.92 -5.46 -8.12
N VAL A 84 6.08 -4.75 -8.86
CA VAL A 84 4.62 -4.79 -8.68
C VAL A 84 4.12 -6.15 -9.15
N THR A 85 3.65 -6.96 -8.21
CA THR A 85 2.96 -8.23 -8.41
C THR A 85 1.46 -8.01 -8.19
N GLY A 86 0.81 -7.22 -9.04
CA GLY A 86 -0.64 -7.04 -8.94
C GLY A 86 -1.26 -6.32 -10.14
N ASN A 87 -2.19 -7.01 -10.81
CA ASN A 87 -3.17 -6.47 -11.75
C ASN A 87 -4.58 -6.79 -11.19
#